data_AF-A0A0D0EVB9-F1
#
_entry.id   AF-A0A0D0EVB9-F1
#
_cell.length_a   1.000
_cell.length_b   1.000
_cell.length_c   1.000
_cell.angle_alpha   90.00
_cell.angle_beta   90.00
_cell.angle_gamma   90.00
#
_symmetry.space_group_name_H-M   'P 1'
#
loop_
_entity.id
_entity.type
_entity.pdbx_description
1 polymer ?
#
loop_
_entity_poly.entity_id
_entity_poly.type
_entity_poly.pdbx_seq_one_letter_code
_entity_poly.pdbx_strand_id
1 'polypeptide(L)'
;MQNNFPKITLKRTMMIVSFCSFFSSAYAQYPQIPKPLQDKTDAVLADEEKRLSEIWNANYHIIQEETKQGKPYLPWASYPKDFVQADIPAFPGAEGGGAFTQGGRGGKIFVVTSLEDSGKGTFREACEAVGARTIVFNVSGIIRLKNRISMRAPYVTIAGQTAPGDGICIAGETLEIDTHDVIIRHMRFRRGATEVTRRDDALGGNAIGNIIVDHCSVSWGLDENISLYRHQFQPNDKSKLEKLPTCNITIQNTISSEGLDTYNHAFGSTIGGLNSTFMRNLWADNISRNASIGMYGDFNFVNNVIFNWWNRSLDGGDYRSMFNIINNYFKPGPITPNDQPIRYRILKPEAGYMIPKTYGRAYVDGNYIDGSPEVTADNWNGGIQLEDMSAEQTKSYLELIKQNKPFSMPKITIMKAEEAYEFVLNNVGATLPKRDAVDERIIKQVRTGKIEAKDGLENAIGAEFIKRRLPADSYKKGIITNPNQVGGYPDYKGKAYKDSDNDGIPDAWEKKYGLNPNDASDANKDANGDGYTNLEKYFNGIDPKSKTDWTKSENNTDTLAKSKGLLQ
;
A
#
# COMPACT_ATOMS: atom_id res chain seq x y z
N MET A 1 -63.28 27.84 0.31
CA MET A 1 -63.58 28.65 1.52
C MET A 1 -62.31 28.68 2.36
N GLN A 2 -61.48 29.70 2.17
CA GLN A 2 -61.36 30.86 3.05
C GLN A 2 -60.72 30.54 4.41
N ASN A 3 -59.42 30.89 4.49
CA ASN A 3 -58.67 31.51 5.58
C ASN A 3 -59.12 31.29 7.03
N ASN A 4 -58.15 30.95 7.89
CA ASN A 4 -57.70 31.85 8.96
C ASN A 4 -56.44 31.32 9.66
N PHE A 5 -55.33 32.04 9.50
CA PHE A 5 -54.20 32.05 10.45
C PHE A 5 -54.13 33.44 11.07
N PRO A 6 -53.99 33.58 12.40
CA PRO A 6 -53.74 34.87 13.01
C PRO A 6 -52.25 35.23 12.91
N LYS A 7 -51.98 36.45 12.43
CA LYS A 7 -50.68 37.11 12.54
C LYS A 7 -50.49 37.57 13.98
N ILE A 8 -49.44 37.07 14.64
CA ILE A 8 -48.89 37.69 15.85
C ILE A 8 -47.51 38.24 15.51
N THR A 9 -47.44 39.56 15.42
CA THR A 9 -46.23 40.37 15.45
C THR A 9 -45.62 40.35 16.84
N LEU A 10 -44.37 39.89 16.98
CA LEU A 10 -43.56 40.19 18.16
C LEU A 10 -42.14 40.61 17.77
N LYS A 11 -41.68 41.63 18.51
CA LYS A 11 -40.56 42.53 18.29
C LYS A 11 -39.22 41.83 18.11
N ARG A 12 -38.39 42.38 17.21
CA ARG A 12 -36.94 42.15 17.14
C ARG A 12 -36.30 42.56 18.46
N THR A 13 -35.87 41.57 19.25
CA THR A 13 -34.81 41.75 20.24
C THR A 13 -33.62 40.96 19.75
N MET A 14 -32.60 41.69 19.31
CA MET A 14 -31.34 41.16 18.81
C MET A 14 -30.53 40.67 20.02
N MET A 15 -30.64 39.37 20.34
CA MET A 15 -29.77 38.71 21.31
C MET A 15 -28.73 37.92 20.50
N ILE A 16 -27.56 38.53 20.35
CA ILE A 16 -26.37 37.86 19.81
C ILE A 16 -25.94 36.85 20.88
N VAL A 17 -26.40 35.61 20.75
CA VAL A 17 -25.78 34.46 21.42
C VAL A 17 -24.78 33.89 20.44
N SER A 18 -23.52 34.23 20.67
CA SER A 18 -22.38 33.72 19.92
C SER A 18 -22.22 32.23 20.20
N PHE A 19 -22.78 31.39 19.35
CA PHE A 19 -22.40 29.97 19.27
C PHE A 19 -21.10 29.92 18.47
N CYS A 20 -19.96 29.90 19.19
CA CYS A 20 -18.67 29.55 18.62
C CYS A 20 -18.68 28.07 18.23
N SER A 21 -19.17 27.76 17.03
CA SER A 21 -18.89 26.50 16.37
C SER A 21 -17.44 26.52 15.87
N PHE A 22 -16.62 25.63 16.44
CA PHE A 22 -15.25 25.36 16.02
C PHE A 22 -15.22 24.82 14.56
N PHE A 23 -15.27 25.73 13.59
CA PHE A 23 -14.92 25.47 12.19
C PHE A 23 -13.43 25.76 11.97
N SER A 24 -12.52 25.03 12.61
CA SER A 24 -11.08 25.35 12.53
C SER A 24 -10.11 24.19 12.27
N SER A 25 -10.58 22.96 12.08
CA SER A 25 -9.67 21.83 11.80
C SER A 25 -9.46 21.52 10.32
N ALA A 26 -10.41 21.84 9.44
CA ALA A 26 -10.30 21.50 8.01
C ALA A 26 -9.47 22.50 7.17
N TYR A 27 -9.47 23.79 7.53
CA TYR A 27 -8.70 24.83 6.82
C TYR A 27 -7.18 24.77 7.09
N ALA A 28 -6.73 24.02 8.09
CA ALA A 28 -5.35 24.00 8.56
C ALA A 28 -4.53 22.79 8.08
N GLN A 29 -5.07 21.92 7.21
CA GLN A 29 -4.40 20.68 6.78
C GLN A 29 -3.69 20.80 5.42
N TYR A 30 -4.13 21.70 4.53
CA TYR A 30 -3.51 21.87 3.22
C TYR A 30 -2.64 23.13 3.17
N PRO A 31 -1.44 23.05 2.58
CA PRO A 31 -0.53 24.17 2.46
C PRO A 31 -1.10 25.26 1.55
N GLN A 32 -0.74 26.51 1.81
CA GLN A 32 -1.03 27.62 0.90
C GLN A 32 0.05 27.71 -0.17
N ILE A 33 -0.24 27.24 -1.37
CA ILE A 33 0.74 27.18 -2.46
C ILE A 33 0.64 28.43 -3.35
N PRO A 34 1.74 29.15 -3.59
CA PRO A 34 1.77 30.24 -4.56
C PRO A 34 1.39 29.74 -5.97
N LYS A 35 0.44 30.42 -6.62
CA LYS A 35 -0.04 30.03 -7.95
C LYS A 35 1.07 29.81 -9.00
N PRO A 36 2.09 30.69 -9.14
CA PRO A 36 3.17 30.45 -10.11
C PRO A 36 3.96 29.17 -9.87
N LEU A 37 4.07 28.73 -8.61
CA LEU A 37 4.73 27.47 -8.26
C LEU A 37 3.86 26.28 -8.68
N GLN A 38 2.55 26.36 -8.43
CA GLN A 38 1.59 25.35 -8.87
C GLN A 38 1.54 25.23 -10.39
N ASP A 39 1.41 26.35 -11.10
CA ASP A 39 1.34 26.40 -12.57
C ASP A 39 2.56 25.73 -13.23
N LYS A 40 3.77 25.88 -12.63
CA LYS A 40 4.99 25.21 -13.11
C LYS A 40 4.92 23.70 -12.93
N THR A 41 4.44 23.22 -11.78
CA THR A 41 4.27 21.78 -11.54
C THR A 41 3.23 21.20 -12.47
N ASP A 42 2.09 21.88 -12.66
CA ASP A 42 1.01 21.43 -13.54
C ASP A 42 1.49 21.29 -15.00
N ALA A 43 2.34 22.19 -15.48
CA ALA A 43 2.94 22.09 -16.82
C ALA A 43 3.81 20.83 -16.98
N VAL A 44 4.64 20.50 -15.99
CA VAL A 44 5.46 19.27 -16.01
C VAL A 44 4.57 18.01 -16.03
N LEU A 45 3.46 18.01 -15.28
CA LEU A 45 2.54 16.88 -15.27
C LEU A 45 1.78 16.73 -16.59
N ALA A 46 1.44 17.83 -17.24
CA ALA A 46 0.79 17.82 -18.55
C ALA A 46 1.73 17.29 -19.65
N ASP A 47 3.00 17.67 -19.63
CA ASP A 47 4.01 17.14 -20.55
C ASP A 47 4.22 15.63 -20.35
N GLU A 48 4.24 15.18 -19.09
CA GLU A 48 4.36 13.76 -18.77
C GLU A 48 3.12 12.96 -19.20
N GLU A 49 1.92 13.51 -18.98
CA GLU A 49 0.67 12.91 -19.45
C GLU A 49 0.66 12.73 -20.97
N LYS A 50 1.14 13.75 -21.70
CA LYS A 50 1.28 13.68 -23.16
C LYS A 50 2.24 12.57 -23.57
N ARG A 51 3.42 12.48 -22.95
CA ARG A 51 4.42 11.44 -23.23
C ARG A 51 3.86 10.03 -23.01
N LEU A 52 3.20 9.81 -21.87
CA LEU A 52 2.60 8.51 -21.55
C LEU A 52 1.45 8.15 -22.50
N SER A 53 0.65 9.14 -22.91
CA SER A 53 -0.41 8.95 -23.91
C SER A 53 0.15 8.58 -25.30
N GLU A 54 1.27 9.18 -25.71
CA GLU A 54 1.95 8.84 -26.97
C GLU A 54 2.46 7.39 -26.95
N ILE A 55 3.09 6.96 -25.84
CA ILE A 55 3.54 5.55 -25.66
C ILE A 55 2.35 4.60 -25.72
N TRP A 56 1.27 4.90 -25.01
CA TRP A 56 0.05 4.08 -25.01
C TRP A 56 -0.53 3.93 -26.42
N ASN A 57 -0.78 5.05 -27.09
CA ASN A 57 -1.42 5.07 -28.40
C ASN A 57 -0.57 4.37 -29.48
N ALA A 58 0.74 4.57 -29.47
CA ALA A 58 1.64 3.91 -30.43
C ALA A 58 1.66 2.38 -30.28
N ASN A 59 1.40 1.87 -29.07
CA ASN A 59 1.54 0.45 -28.74
C ASN A 59 0.20 -0.24 -28.39
N TYR A 60 -0.93 0.43 -28.56
CA TYR A 60 -2.25 -0.10 -28.17
C TYR A 60 -2.62 -1.41 -28.88
N HIS A 61 -2.07 -1.66 -30.07
CA HIS A 61 -2.24 -2.91 -30.80
C HIS A 61 -1.80 -4.16 -29.99
N ILE A 62 -0.79 -4.02 -29.12
CA ILE A 62 -0.33 -5.10 -28.23
C ILE A 62 -1.44 -5.50 -27.26
N ILE A 63 -2.14 -4.52 -26.66
CA ILE A 63 -3.29 -4.79 -25.77
C ILE A 63 -4.41 -5.52 -26.53
N GLN A 64 -4.64 -5.17 -27.79
CA GLN A 64 -5.65 -5.84 -28.63
C GLN A 64 -5.28 -7.29 -28.94
N GLU A 65 -3.99 -7.59 -29.11
CA GLU A 65 -3.49 -8.94 -29.34
C GLU A 65 -3.55 -9.79 -28.08
N GLU A 66 -3.09 -9.26 -26.95
CA GLU A 66 -3.14 -9.93 -25.64
C GLU A 66 -4.58 -10.19 -25.17
N THR A 67 -5.51 -9.29 -25.48
CA THR A 67 -6.94 -9.49 -25.23
C THR A 67 -7.45 -10.77 -25.92
N LYS A 68 -7.03 -11.05 -27.16
CA LYS A 68 -7.42 -12.27 -27.89
C LYS A 68 -6.81 -13.54 -27.27
N GLN A 69 -5.75 -13.38 -26.48
CA GLN A 69 -5.05 -14.45 -25.77
C GLN A 69 -5.55 -14.61 -24.31
N GLY A 70 -6.63 -13.93 -23.93
CA GLY A 70 -7.23 -14.04 -22.60
C GLY A 70 -6.70 -13.04 -21.56
N LYS A 71 -5.95 -12.01 -21.99
CA LYS A 71 -5.44 -10.92 -21.15
C LYS A 71 -6.08 -9.56 -21.51
N PRO A 72 -7.39 -9.37 -21.27
CA PRO A 72 -8.08 -8.12 -21.61
C PRO A 72 -7.66 -6.95 -20.70
N TYR A 73 -7.61 -5.73 -21.24
CA TYR A 73 -7.58 -4.51 -20.43
C TYR A 73 -8.99 -4.09 -20.02
N LEU A 74 -9.23 -3.91 -18.71
CA LEU A 74 -10.54 -3.75 -18.08
C LEU A 74 -10.63 -2.45 -17.27
N PRO A 75 -10.59 -1.26 -17.90
CA PRO A 75 -10.54 0.03 -17.21
C PRO A 75 -11.81 0.38 -16.41
N TRP A 76 -12.91 -0.32 -16.66
CA TRP A 76 -14.23 -0.09 -16.07
C TRP A 76 -14.58 -1.08 -14.94
N ALA A 77 -13.72 -2.06 -14.70
CA ALA A 77 -14.01 -3.15 -13.77
C ALA A 77 -14.19 -2.62 -12.34
N SER A 78 -15.29 -3.01 -11.69
CA SER A 78 -15.67 -2.49 -10.36
C SER A 78 -16.22 -3.56 -9.42
N TYR A 79 -16.25 -4.82 -9.87
CA TYR A 79 -16.56 -5.97 -9.04
C TYR A 79 -15.44 -7.03 -9.14
N PRO A 80 -15.17 -7.79 -8.06
CA PRO A 80 -14.20 -8.90 -8.04
C PRO A 80 -14.29 -9.87 -9.23
N LYS A 81 -15.53 -10.17 -9.66
CA LYS A 81 -15.81 -11.14 -10.73
C LYS A 81 -15.61 -10.59 -12.15
N ASP A 82 -15.34 -9.29 -12.30
CA ASP A 82 -15.12 -8.70 -13.62
C ASP A 82 -13.74 -9.13 -14.18
N PHE A 83 -12.82 -9.53 -13.31
CA PHE A 83 -11.44 -9.86 -13.66
C PHE A 83 -11.24 -11.35 -13.95
N VAL A 84 -10.30 -11.64 -14.86
CA VAL A 84 -9.83 -13.00 -15.14
C VAL A 84 -8.78 -13.40 -14.10
N GLN A 85 -9.09 -14.40 -13.26
CA GLN A 85 -8.15 -14.97 -12.29
C GLN A 85 -7.27 -16.05 -12.94
N ALA A 86 -6.05 -16.24 -12.43
CA ALA A 86 -5.23 -17.40 -12.73
C ALA A 86 -5.77 -18.68 -12.04
N ASP A 87 -5.47 -19.85 -12.60
CA ASP A 87 -5.83 -21.14 -12.01
C ASP A 87 -4.93 -21.56 -10.84
N ILE A 88 -3.75 -20.91 -10.73
CA ILE A 88 -2.77 -21.13 -9.68
C ILE A 88 -2.49 -19.80 -8.97
N PRO A 89 -1.98 -19.82 -7.71
CA PRO A 89 -1.57 -18.61 -7.03
C PRO A 89 -0.60 -17.75 -7.86
N ALA A 90 -0.57 -16.45 -7.57
CA ALA A 90 0.33 -15.48 -8.19
C ALA A 90 1.80 -15.89 -7.99
N PHE A 91 2.11 -16.44 -6.81
CA PHE A 91 3.37 -17.06 -6.42
C PHE A 91 3.11 -17.97 -5.20
N PRO A 92 4.01 -18.91 -4.87
CA PRO A 92 3.88 -19.73 -3.66
C PRO A 92 3.81 -18.86 -2.40
N GLY A 93 2.75 -19.00 -1.61
CA GLY A 93 2.48 -18.19 -0.42
C GLY A 93 1.65 -16.93 -0.65
N ALA A 94 1.14 -16.69 -1.87
CA ALA A 94 0.16 -15.65 -2.12
C ALA A 94 -1.20 -16.04 -1.50
N GLU A 95 -1.77 -15.21 -0.63
CA GLU A 95 -3.12 -15.42 -0.09
C GLU A 95 -3.98 -14.15 -0.21
N GLY A 96 -5.26 -14.24 0.16
CA GLY A 96 -6.18 -13.11 0.12
C GLY A 96 -6.79 -12.81 -1.25
N GLY A 97 -7.39 -11.63 -1.39
CA GLY A 97 -8.15 -11.25 -2.56
C GLY A 97 -7.35 -11.16 -3.85
N GLY A 98 -6.06 -10.80 -3.76
CA GLY A 98 -5.13 -10.74 -4.89
C GLY A 98 -4.36 -12.05 -5.16
N ALA A 99 -4.67 -13.14 -4.46
CA ALA A 99 -3.87 -14.38 -4.48
C ALA A 99 -3.74 -15.02 -5.87
N PHE A 100 -4.71 -14.81 -6.76
CA PHE A 100 -4.76 -15.40 -8.11
C PHE A 100 -4.55 -14.35 -9.22
N THR A 101 -3.89 -13.24 -8.88
CA THR A 101 -3.45 -12.23 -9.85
C THR A 101 -2.50 -12.88 -10.88
N GLN A 102 -2.72 -12.62 -12.17
CA GLN A 102 -1.89 -13.22 -13.23
C GLN A 102 -0.49 -12.59 -13.32
N GLY A 103 -0.40 -11.27 -13.11
CA GLY A 103 0.82 -10.50 -13.30
C GLY A 103 1.41 -10.68 -14.71
N GLY A 104 2.73 -10.59 -14.81
CA GLY A 104 3.50 -10.64 -16.04
C GLY A 104 3.79 -12.02 -16.62
N ARG A 105 3.19 -13.09 -16.09
CA ARG A 105 3.48 -14.48 -16.47
C ARG A 105 3.40 -14.71 -17.98
N GLY A 106 4.45 -15.28 -18.56
CA GLY A 106 4.55 -15.56 -20.00
C GLY A 106 4.65 -14.32 -20.90
N GLY A 107 4.72 -13.12 -20.32
CA GLY A 107 4.89 -11.86 -21.04
C GLY A 107 6.34 -11.57 -21.39
N LYS A 108 6.59 -10.34 -21.84
CA LYS A 108 7.95 -9.85 -22.13
C LYS A 108 8.78 -9.74 -20.85
N ILE A 109 10.02 -10.18 -20.90
CA ILE A 109 10.94 -10.05 -19.77
C ILE A 109 11.78 -8.78 -19.93
N PHE A 110 11.84 -7.96 -18.88
CA PHE A 110 12.70 -6.80 -18.79
C PHE A 110 13.72 -7.02 -17.68
N VAL A 111 15.00 -7.09 -18.07
CA VAL A 111 16.13 -7.13 -17.15
C VAL A 111 16.63 -5.71 -16.92
N VAL A 112 16.35 -5.14 -15.75
CA VAL A 112 16.85 -3.83 -15.34
C VAL A 112 18.34 -3.95 -15.04
N THR A 113 19.14 -3.20 -15.79
CA THR A 113 20.62 -3.21 -15.71
C THR A 113 21.21 -1.84 -15.42
N SER A 114 20.36 -0.80 -15.37
CA SER A 114 20.75 0.58 -15.14
C SER A 114 20.01 1.20 -13.96
N LEU A 115 20.72 2.03 -13.19
CA LEU A 115 20.15 2.84 -12.11
C LEU A 115 19.67 4.23 -12.58
N GLU A 116 19.86 4.53 -13.87
CA GLU A 116 19.34 5.76 -14.47
C GLU A 116 17.81 5.80 -14.45
N ASP A 117 17.25 7.01 -14.36
CA ASP A 117 15.80 7.23 -14.32
C ASP A 117 15.09 6.82 -15.62
N SER A 118 15.75 6.94 -16.78
CA SER A 118 15.14 6.67 -18.09
C SER A 118 16.15 6.21 -19.14
N GLY A 119 15.63 5.60 -20.20
CA GLY A 119 16.42 5.00 -21.28
C GLY A 119 16.46 3.47 -21.23
N LYS A 120 17.23 2.86 -22.14
CA LYS A 120 17.31 1.41 -22.28
C LYS A 120 17.86 0.75 -21.00
N GLY A 121 17.23 -0.34 -20.57
CA GLY A 121 17.63 -1.14 -19.41
C GLY A 121 17.25 -0.50 -18.06
N THR A 122 16.38 0.51 -18.06
CA THR A 122 15.93 1.19 -16.84
C THR A 122 14.61 0.63 -16.32
N PHE A 123 14.35 0.85 -15.04
CA PHE A 123 13.07 0.50 -14.42
C PHE A 123 11.89 1.25 -15.04
N ARG A 124 12.07 2.52 -15.43
CA ARG A 124 11.02 3.30 -16.10
C ARG A 124 10.62 2.72 -17.44
N GLU A 125 11.58 2.36 -18.28
CA GLU A 125 11.31 1.72 -19.57
C GLU A 125 10.45 0.46 -19.38
N ALA A 126 10.80 -0.37 -18.39
CA ALA A 126 10.07 -1.59 -18.09
C ALA A 126 8.65 -1.32 -17.54
N CYS A 127 8.50 -0.38 -16.61
CA CYS A 127 7.20 -0.06 -16.00
C CYS A 127 6.22 0.61 -16.97
N GLU A 128 6.70 1.46 -17.89
CA GLU A 128 5.86 2.21 -18.82
C GLU A 128 5.64 1.50 -20.17
N ALA A 129 6.29 0.36 -20.39
CA ALA A 129 6.05 -0.47 -21.55
C ALA A 129 4.60 -0.97 -21.62
N VAL A 130 4.08 -1.13 -22.84
CA VAL A 130 2.75 -1.68 -23.11
C VAL A 130 2.85 -3.18 -23.38
N GLY A 131 1.91 -3.93 -22.80
CA GLY A 131 1.85 -5.40 -22.85
C GLY A 131 2.25 -6.07 -21.54
N ALA A 132 1.89 -7.35 -21.41
CA ALA A 132 2.22 -8.17 -20.27
C ALA A 132 3.73 -8.32 -20.11
N ARG A 133 4.24 -8.12 -18.88
CA ARG A 133 5.68 -8.06 -18.64
C ARG A 133 6.11 -8.44 -17.24
N THR A 134 7.25 -9.11 -17.16
CA THR A 134 7.95 -9.42 -15.91
C THR A 134 9.24 -8.60 -15.84
N ILE A 135 9.42 -7.89 -14.73
CA ILE A 135 10.53 -6.96 -14.47
C ILE A 135 11.41 -7.59 -13.39
N VAL A 136 12.66 -7.88 -13.76
CA VAL A 136 13.70 -8.42 -12.89
C VAL A 136 14.92 -7.50 -12.90
N PHE A 137 15.85 -7.68 -11.95
CA PHE A 137 16.95 -6.77 -11.71
C PHE A 137 18.29 -7.49 -11.75
N ASN A 138 19.18 -7.04 -12.64
CA ASN A 138 20.59 -7.40 -12.62
C ASN A 138 21.45 -6.17 -12.23
N VAL A 139 20.93 -5.37 -11.31
CA VAL A 139 21.59 -4.18 -10.74
C VAL A 139 21.08 -3.97 -9.32
N SER A 140 21.96 -3.46 -8.45
CA SER A 140 21.62 -3.09 -7.07
C SER A 140 21.88 -1.61 -6.87
N GLY A 141 21.01 -0.91 -6.15
CA GLY A 141 21.18 0.52 -5.99
C GLY A 141 19.90 1.27 -5.71
N ILE A 142 20.02 2.60 -5.73
CA ILE A 142 18.90 3.50 -5.72
C ILE A 142 18.66 4.00 -7.14
N ILE A 143 17.46 3.76 -7.66
CA ILE A 143 16.94 4.42 -8.86
C ILE A 143 16.27 5.70 -8.41
N ARG A 144 16.91 6.84 -8.71
CA ARG A 144 16.39 8.17 -8.34
C ARG A 144 15.52 8.70 -9.46
N LEU A 145 14.22 8.63 -9.25
CA LEU A 145 13.23 9.09 -10.18
C LEU A 145 13.25 10.62 -10.30
N LYS A 146 13.15 11.14 -11.52
CA LYS A 146 13.03 12.59 -11.78
C LYS A 146 11.58 13.05 -11.87
N ASN A 147 10.69 12.14 -12.29
CA ASN A 147 9.25 12.30 -12.36
C ASN A 147 8.57 11.01 -11.87
N ARG A 148 7.27 11.04 -11.61
CA ARG A 148 6.50 9.83 -11.30
C ARG A 148 6.62 8.78 -12.41
N ILE A 149 6.51 7.51 -12.07
CA ILE A 149 6.30 6.41 -13.03
C ILE A 149 4.83 6.01 -12.96
N SER A 150 4.12 5.97 -14.08
CA SER A 150 2.72 5.52 -14.16
C SER A 150 2.63 4.21 -14.94
N MET A 151 2.29 3.13 -14.25
CA MET A 151 2.04 1.82 -14.87
C MET A 151 0.61 1.74 -15.39
N ARG A 152 0.42 2.04 -16.67
CA ARG A 152 -0.90 2.05 -17.33
C ARG A 152 -1.31 0.70 -17.91
N ALA A 153 -0.35 -0.04 -18.47
CA ALA A 153 -0.62 -1.33 -19.09
C ALA A 153 -0.65 -2.46 -18.05
N PRO A 154 -1.70 -3.30 -18.05
CA PRO A 154 -1.91 -4.36 -17.05
C PRO A 154 -0.91 -5.51 -17.21
N TYR A 155 -1.05 -6.54 -16.36
CA TYR A 155 -0.28 -7.79 -16.41
C TYR A 155 1.22 -7.57 -16.16
N VAL A 156 1.54 -7.11 -14.96
CA VAL A 156 2.91 -6.74 -14.57
C VAL A 156 3.36 -7.56 -13.36
N THR A 157 4.56 -8.13 -13.43
CA THR A 157 5.25 -8.67 -12.26
C THR A 157 6.53 -7.89 -12.03
N ILE A 158 6.76 -7.37 -10.82
CA ILE A 158 8.02 -6.75 -10.39
C ILE A 158 8.64 -7.62 -9.31
N ALA A 159 9.77 -8.26 -9.61
CA ALA A 159 10.44 -9.22 -8.74
C ALA A 159 11.73 -8.63 -8.16
N GLY A 160 11.62 -7.78 -7.14
CA GLY A 160 12.75 -7.10 -6.49
C GLY A 160 13.78 -8.05 -5.87
N GLN A 161 13.38 -9.26 -5.50
CA GLN A 161 14.26 -10.29 -4.94
C GLN A 161 15.33 -10.80 -5.92
N THR A 162 15.20 -10.50 -7.21
CA THR A 162 16.20 -10.82 -8.24
C THR A 162 17.41 -9.90 -8.20
N ALA A 163 17.27 -8.70 -7.62
CA ALA A 163 18.36 -7.74 -7.53
C ALA A 163 19.55 -8.35 -6.76
N PRO A 164 20.80 -8.15 -7.24
CA PRO A 164 21.98 -8.65 -6.55
C PRO A 164 22.27 -7.90 -5.25
N GLY A 165 23.13 -8.47 -4.41
CA GLY A 165 23.72 -7.81 -3.24
C GLY A 165 22.69 -7.31 -2.23
N ASP A 166 22.62 -5.99 -2.04
CA ASP A 166 21.75 -5.32 -1.07
C ASP A 166 20.34 -5.01 -1.63
N GLY A 167 20.12 -5.29 -2.92
CA GLY A 167 18.84 -5.13 -3.60
C GLY A 167 18.64 -3.75 -4.25
N ILE A 168 17.37 -3.43 -4.51
CA ILE A 168 16.97 -2.24 -5.25
C ILE A 168 16.06 -1.33 -4.41
N CYS A 169 16.16 -0.01 -4.63
CA CYS A 169 15.29 0.98 -4.02
C CYS A 169 14.88 2.04 -5.05
N ILE A 170 13.59 2.37 -5.07
CA ILE A 170 13.02 3.48 -5.83
C ILE A 170 12.92 4.70 -4.91
N ALA A 171 13.41 5.84 -5.36
CA ALA A 171 13.48 7.07 -4.57
C ALA A 171 13.19 8.33 -5.40
N GLY A 172 12.93 9.44 -4.74
CA GLY A 172 12.76 10.77 -5.35
C GLY A 172 11.34 11.08 -5.79
N GLU A 173 10.63 10.10 -6.36
CA GLU A 173 9.25 10.27 -6.86
C GLU A 173 8.43 8.98 -6.68
N THR A 174 7.17 9.03 -7.08
CA THR A 174 6.16 8.00 -6.85
C THR A 174 6.15 6.93 -7.95
N LEU A 175 5.89 5.67 -7.56
CA LEU A 175 5.36 4.65 -8.48
C LEU A 175 3.83 4.61 -8.37
N GLU A 176 3.16 4.84 -9.49
CA GLU A 176 1.70 4.78 -9.62
C GLU A 176 1.27 3.48 -10.32
N ILE A 177 0.37 2.74 -9.68
CA ILE A 177 -0.36 1.61 -10.26
C ILE A 177 -1.67 2.16 -10.83
N ASP A 178 -1.71 2.45 -12.13
CA ASP A 178 -2.87 3.00 -12.83
C ASP A 178 -3.57 1.94 -13.69
N THR A 179 -3.58 0.69 -13.21
CA THR A 179 -4.05 -0.46 -13.98
C THR A 179 -4.48 -1.63 -13.08
N HIS A 180 -4.73 -2.79 -13.69
CA HIS A 180 -5.00 -4.06 -13.01
C HIS A 180 -3.96 -5.15 -13.32
N ASP A 181 -4.03 -6.27 -12.61
CA ASP A 181 -3.15 -7.45 -12.74
C ASP A 181 -1.68 -7.14 -12.46
N VAL A 182 -1.38 -6.71 -11.22
CA VAL A 182 -0.03 -6.29 -10.81
C VAL A 182 0.46 -7.07 -9.59
N ILE A 183 1.64 -7.67 -9.73
CA ILE A 183 2.39 -8.34 -8.66
C ILE A 183 3.65 -7.50 -8.37
N ILE A 184 3.85 -7.09 -7.12
CA ILE A 184 5.09 -6.41 -6.69
C ILE A 184 5.65 -7.15 -5.48
N ARG A 185 6.89 -7.62 -5.58
CA ARG A 185 7.56 -8.35 -4.50
C ARG A 185 8.94 -7.78 -4.17
N HIS A 186 9.28 -7.74 -2.87
CA HIS A 186 10.64 -7.44 -2.39
C HIS A 186 11.21 -6.09 -2.88
N MET A 187 10.34 -5.12 -3.15
CA MET A 187 10.72 -3.77 -3.59
C MET A 187 10.76 -2.79 -2.42
N ARG A 188 11.59 -1.74 -2.57
CA ARG A 188 11.63 -0.61 -1.65
C ARG A 188 11.20 0.66 -2.35
N PHE A 189 10.23 1.35 -1.77
CA PHE A 189 9.74 2.65 -2.22
C PHE A 189 9.98 3.68 -1.13
N ARG A 190 11.00 4.51 -1.33
CA ARG A 190 11.47 5.49 -0.35
C ARG A 190 11.44 6.87 -1.00
N ARG A 191 10.26 7.47 -1.14
CA ARG A 191 10.07 8.69 -1.95
C ARG A 191 10.94 9.84 -1.47
N GLY A 192 10.81 10.25 -0.21
CA GLY A 192 11.73 11.19 0.46
C GLY A 192 11.70 12.64 -0.02
N ALA A 193 10.99 12.95 -1.11
CA ALA A 193 10.81 14.31 -1.61
C ALA A 193 9.85 15.13 -0.73
N THR A 194 10.11 16.44 -0.62
CA THR A 194 9.41 17.35 0.32
C THR A 194 8.73 18.52 -0.38
N GLU A 195 8.53 18.41 -1.69
CA GLU A 195 8.06 19.50 -2.54
C GLU A 195 6.56 19.74 -2.32
N VAL A 196 6.19 20.95 -1.89
CA VAL A 196 4.82 21.28 -1.46
C VAL A 196 3.77 21.10 -2.57
N THR A 197 4.16 21.27 -3.83
CA THR A 197 3.28 21.11 -5.00
C THR A 197 3.13 19.67 -5.46
N ARG A 198 3.95 18.76 -4.93
CA ARG A 198 3.93 17.32 -5.24
C ARG A 198 3.92 16.54 -3.95
N ARG A 199 2.75 16.49 -3.33
CA ARG A 199 2.46 15.70 -2.13
C ARG A 199 1.82 14.39 -2.55
N ASP A 200 2.65 13.49 -3.04
CA ASP A 200 2.21 12.18 -3.49
C ASP A 200 2.64 11.08 -2.54
N ASP A 201 2.03 9.92 -2.75
CA ASP A 201 2.33 8.71 -2.02
C ASP A 201 3.71 8.15 -2.40
N ALA A 202 4.30 7.29 -1.58
CA ALA A 202 5.48 6.55 -2.03
C ALA A 202 5.11 5.44 -3.04
N LEU A 203 3.98 4.76 -2.80
CA LEU A 203 3.36 3.80 -3.71
C LEU A 203 1.85 4.07 -3.77
N GLY A 204 1.33 4.43 -4.93
CA GLY A 204 -0.07 4.86 -5.06
C GLY A 204 -0.66 4.60 -6.44
N GLY A 205 -1.60 5.45 -6.86
CA GLY A 205 -2.18 5.45 -8.20
C GLY A 205 -3.69 5.19 -8.25
N ASN A 206 -4.19 4.98 -9.46
CA ASN A 206 -5.59 4.64 -9.76
C ASN A 206 -5.75 3.13 -9.92
N ALA A 207 -5.49 2.39 -8.84
CA ALA A 207 -5.53 0.94 -8.80
C ALA A 207 -6.92 0.39 -9.17
N ILE A 208 -6.99 -0.49 -10.16
CA ILE A 208 -8.26 -1.03 -10.68
C ILE A 208 -8.60 -2.37 -10.03
N GLY A 209 -7.70 -3.36 -10.09
CA GLY A 209 -7.90 -4.63 -9.38
C GLY A 209 -6.92 -5.74 -9.74
N ASN A 210 -7.05 -6.92 -9.13
CA ASN A 210 -6.07 -8.01 -9.21
C ASN A 210 -4.66 -7.51 -8.86
N ILE A 211 -4.45 -7.14 -7.60
CA ILE A 211 -3.19 -6.56 -7.15
C ILE A 211 -2.69 -7.33 -5.94
N ILE A 212 -1.42 -7.72 -5.96
CA ILE A 212 -0.73 -8.23 -4.78
C ILE A 212 0.60 -7.52 -4.58
N VAL A 213 0.74 -6.92 -3.39
CA VAL A 213 1.99 -6.33 -2.90
C VAL A 213 2.48 -7.20 -1.75
N ASP A 214 3.62 -7.86 -1.93
CA ASP A 214 4.19 -8.80 -0.97
C ASP A 214 5.64 -8.41 -0.61
N HIS A 215 6.00 -8.48 0.66
CA HIS A 215 7.36 -8.21 1.11
C HIS A 215 7.94 -6.88 0.60
N CYS A 216 7.14 -5.81 0.52
CA CYS A 216 7.65 -4.50 0.13
C CYS A 216 7.96 -3.63 1.35
N SER A 217 8.82 -2.64 1.20
CA SER A 217 9.07 -1.61 2.22
C SER A 217 8.78 -0.24 1.65
N VAL A 218 7.78 0.44 2.22
CA VAL A 218 7.26 1.71 1.72
C VAL A 218 7.39 2.76 2.81
N SER A 219 8.16 3.81 2.53
CA SER A 219 8.42 4.87 3.51
C SER A 219 8.55 6.24 2.87
N TRP A 220 8.47 7.26 3.71
CA TRP A 220 8.78 8.64 3.36
C TRP A 220 7.90 9.18 2.23
N GLY A 221 6.64 8.75 2.18
CA GLY A 221 5.58 9.40 1.40
C GLY A 221 5.26 10.78 1.97
N LEU A 222 4.74 11.68 1.14
CA LEU A 222 4.40 13.06 1.56
C LEU A 222 2.89 13.29 1.67
N ASP A 223 2.08 12.37 1.15
CA ASP A 223 0.67 12.19 1.50
C ASP A 223 0.50 10.89 2.30
N GLU A 224 0.31 9.73 1.67
CA GLU A 224 0.44 8.43 2.34
C GLU A 224 1.75 7.72 1.98
N ASN A 225 2.17 6.71 2.74
CA ASN A 225 3.13 5.76 2.19
C ASN A 225 2.47 4.90 1.10
N ILE A 226 1.27 4.36 1.37
CA ILE A 226 0.55 3.47 0.46
C ILE A 226 -0.90 3.92 0.25
N SER A 227 -1.33 4.14 -0.99
CA SER A 227 -2.74 4.42 -1.31
C SER A 227 -3.25 3.60 -2.49
N LEU A 228 -4.00 2.53 -2.19
CA LEU A 228 -4.52 1.56 -3.16
C LEU A 228 -5.94 1.14 -2.75
N TYR A 229 -6.95 1.84 -3.26
CA TYR A 229 -8.34 1.64 -2.83
C TYR A 229 -9.42 1.96 -3.87
N ARG A 230 -9.07 2.74 -4.92
CA ARG A 230 -10.00 3.17 -5.97
C ARG A 230 -9.29 3.57 -7.24
N HIS A 231 -10.04 3.58 -8.32
CA HIS A 231 -9.69 4.26 -9.57
C HIS A 231 -10.78 5.25 -9.97
N GLN A 232 -10.44 6.18 -10.86
CA GLN A 232 -11.39 7.08 -11.51
C GLN A 232 -11.63 6.58 -12.92
N PHE A 233 -12.89 6.41 -13.30
CA PHE A 233 -13.26 5.92 -14.63
C PHE A 233 -14.20 6.90 -15.32
N GLN A 234 -13.92 7.17 -16.59
CA GLN A 234 -14.78 7.98 -17.45
C GLN A 234 -14.85 7.32 -18.82
N PRO A 235 -16.02 6.79 -19.23
CA PRO A 235 -16.16 6.09 -20.51
C PRO A 235 -15.81 6.93 -21.75
N ASN A 236 -16.06 8.24 -21.69
CA ASN A 236 -15.77 9.22 -22.74
C ASN A 236 -15.90 10.65 -22.18
N ASP A 237 -15.44 11.64 -22.93
CA ASP A 237 -15.40 13.06 -22.55
C ASP A 237 -16.76 13.67 -22.13
N LYS A 238 -17.88 13.04 -22.50
CA LYS A 238 -19.24 13.50 -22.14
C LYS A 238 -19.79 12.84 -20.87
N SER A 239 -19.21 11.73 -20.43
CA SER A 239 -19.60 11.04 -19.20
C SER A 239 -19.07 11.76 -17.96
N LYS A 240 -19.72 11.56 -16.81
CA LYS A 240 -19.16 12.00 -15.54
C LYS A 240 -18.02 11.08 -15.13
N LEU A 241 -17.03 11.64 -14.44
CA LEU A 241 -15.98 10.86 -13.79
C LEU A 241 -16.59 10.10 -12.60
N GLU A 242 -16.40 8.79 -12.58
CA GLU A 242 -16.91 7.89 -11.55
C GLU A 242 -15.77 7.35 -10.68
N LYS A 243 -15.99 7.33 -9.36
CA LYS A 243 -15.05 6.76 -8.39
C LYS A 243 -15.42 5.30 -8.15
N LEU A 244 -14.62 4.37 -8.67
CA LEU A 244 -14.87 2.94 -8.60
C LEU A 244 -13.89 2.25 -7.64
N PRO A 245 -14.30 1.19 -6.91
CA PRO A 245 -13.44 0.53 -5.95
C PRO A 245 -12.34 -0.27 -6.65
N THR A 246 -11.17 -0.37 -6.02
CA THR A 246 -10.20 -1.40 -6.38
C THR A 246 -10.78 -2.78 -6.01
N CYS A 247 -10.56 -3.81 -6.83
CA CYS A 247 -11.08 -5.15 -6.57
C CYS A 247 -9.96 -6.20 -6.47
N ASN A 248 -10.13 -7.26 -5.69
CA ASN A 248 -9.16 -8.36 -5.59
C ASN A 248 -7.75 -7.86 -5.23
N ILE A 249 -7.62 -7.27 -4.04
CA ILE A 249 -6.35 -6.69 -3.59
C ILE A 249 -5.83 -7.41 -2.34
N THR A 250 -4.55 -7.77 -2.37
CA THR A 250 -3.79 -8.21 -1.20
C THR A 250 -2.59 -7.28 -0.97
N ILE A 251 -2.41 -6.81 0.26
CA ILE A 251 -1.10 -6.35 0.74
C ILE A 251 -0.69 -7.28 1.87
N GLN A 252 0.42 -7.99 1.70
CA GLN A 252 0.93 -8.94 2.67
C GLN A 252 2.41 -8.73 2.97
N ASN A 253 2.82 -9.06 4.20
CA ASN A 253 4.23 -9.04 4.62
C ASN A 253 4.95 -7.71 4.32
N THR A 254 4.24 -6.58 4.25
CA THR A 254 4.76 -5.29 3.76
C THR A 254 4.88 -4.25 4.88
N ILE A 255 5.91 -3.40 4.82
CA ILE A 255 6.12 -2.28 5.75
C ILE A 255 5.54 -1.00 5.14
N SER A 256 4.76 -0.26 5.94
CA SER A 256 4.44 1.15 5.74
C SER A 256 4.95 1.95 6.94
N SER A 257 5.97 2.78 6.75
CA SER A 257 6.58 3.50 7.87
C SER A 257 7.04 4.92 7.58
N GLU A 258 7.08 5.75 8.62
CA GLU A 258 7.68 7.09 8.57
C GLU A 258 7.15 7.96 7.42
N GLY A 259 5.84 8.12 7.26
CA GLY A 259 5.28 9.19 6.42
C GLY A 259 5.86 10.55 6.83
N LEU A 260 6.12 11.44 5.88
CA LEU A 260 6.78 12.73 6.16
C LEU A 260 5.77 13.78 6.64
N ASP A 261 5.94 14.27 7.86
CA ASP A 261 5.04 15.26 8.48
C ASP A 261 5.36 16.70 8.07
N THR A 262 6.10 16.89 6.97
CA THR A 262 6.51 18.19 6.45
C THR A 262 5.31 19.13 6.26
N TYR A 263 4.16 18.57 5.85
CA TYR A 263 2.91 19.30 5.66
C TYR A 263 1.74 18.73 6.49
N ASN A 264 1.99 18.28 7.72
CA ASN A 264 1.00 17.74 8.67
C ASN A 264 0.24 16.48 8.19
N HIS A 265 0.80 15.75 7.22
CA HIS A 265 0.16 14.64 6.53
C HIS A 265 1.09 13.41 6.45
N ALA A 266 1.70 13.02 7.58
CA ALA A 266 2.54 11.81 7.69
C ALA A 266 1.71 10.50 7.78
N PHE A 267 0.95 10.14 6.75
CA PHE A 267 -0.04 9.07 6.84
C PHE A 267 0.47 7.70 6.40
N GLY A 268 0.03 6.65 7.09
CA GLY A 268 0.45 5.28 6.81
C GLY A 268 -0.12 4.76 5.50
N SER A 269 -1.45 4.73 5.38
CA SER A 269 -2.07 4.26 4.14
C SER A 269 -3.57 4.58 4.01
N THR A 270 -4.05 4.72 2.77
CA THR A 270 -5.49 4.64 2.43
C THR A 270 -5.73 3.44 1.52
N ILE A 271 -6.31 2.36 2.06
CA ILE A 271 -6.42 1.07 1.39
C ILE A 271 -7.83 0.50 1.53
N GLY A 272 -8.27 -0.31 0.59
CA GLY A 272 -9.58 -0.96 0.64
C GLY A 272 -10.09 -1.32 -0.75
N GLY A 273 -11.40 -1.34 -0.89
CA GLY A 273 -12.07 -1.85 -2.09
C GLY A 273 -12.85 -3.13 -1.81
N LEU A 274 -13.11 -3.93 -2.84
CA LEU A 274 -13.90 -5.17 -2.75
C LEU A 274 -13.02 -6.41 -2.88
N ASN A 275 -13.31 -7.46 -2.12
CA ASN A 275 -12.43 -8.62 -1.94
C ASN A 275 -11.02 -8.18 -1.53
N SER A 276 -10.92 -7.42 -0.43
CA SER A 276 -9.69 -6.74 0.00
C SER A 276 -9.07 -7.44 1.22
N THR A 277 -7.76 -7.68 1.19
CA THR A 277 -7.01 -8.38 2.24
C THR A 277 -5.71 -7.68 2.60
N PHE A 278 -5.54 -7.36 3.86
CA PHE A 278 -4.36 -6.68 4.40
C PHE A 278 -3.86 -7.47 5.61
N MET A 279 -2.78 -8.22 5.44
CA MET A 279 -2.34 -9.17 6.46
C MET A 279 -0.84 -9.25 6.67
N ARG A 280 -0.43 -9.50 7.93
CA ARG A 280 0.99 -9.69 8.29
C ARG A 280 1.88 -8.49 7.91
N ASN A 281 1.29 -7.30 7.85
CA ASN A 281 1.99 -6.07 7.53
C ASN A 281 2.43 -5.35 8.81
N LEU A 282 3.32 -4.37 8.64
CA LEU A 282 3.78 -3.47 9.70
C LEU A 282 3.47 -2.02 9.31
N TRP A 283 2.66 -1.35 10.12
CA TRP A 283 2.54 0.11 10.11
C TRP A 283 3.32 0.68 11.30
N ALA A 284 4.34 1.50 11.04
CA ALA A 284 5.20 2.02 12.11
C ALA A 284 5.49 3.51 11.93
N ASP A 285 5.38 4.28 13.01
CA ASP A 285 5.85 5.67 13.06
C ASP A 285 5.17 6.59 12.02
N ASN A 286 3.91 6.29 11.67
CA ASN A 286 3.06 7.20 10.93
C ASN A 286 2.09 7.88 11.89
N ILE A 287 1.87 9.18 11.73
CA ILE A 287 1.07 9.98 12.66
C ILE A 287 -0.41 9.53 12.71
N SER A 288 -0.91 8.98 11.59
CA SER A 288 -2.31 8.73 11.31
C SER A 288 -2.49 7.68 10.20
N ARG A 289 -3.72 7.16 10.06
CA ARG A 289 -4.16 6.23 8.99
C ARG A 289 -3.29 4.97 8.94
N ASN A 290 -3.37 4.16 9.99
CA ASN A 290 -2.61 2.91 10.14
C ASN A 290 -3.54 1.68 10.22
N ALA A 291 -4.51 1.48 9.32
CA ALA A 291 -4.73 2.12 8.02
C ALA A 291 -5.97 3.04 7.98
N SER A 292 -6.19 3.82 6.92
CA SER A 292 -7.52 4.34 6.60
C SER A 292 -8.22 3.40 5.62
N ILE A 293 -9.48 3.04 5.90
CA ILE A 293 -10.32 2.26 4.98
C ILE A 293 -10.83 3.20 3.88
N GLY A 294 -10.35 2.96 2.67
CA GLY A 294 -10.83 3.60 1.45
C GLY A 294 -11.94 2.77 0.81
N MET A 295 -13.06 3.42 0.47
CA MET A 295 -14.30 2.81 -0.08
C MET A 295 -15.13 2.03 0.95
N TYR A 296 -16.00 1.17 0.43
CA TYR A 296 -17.00 0.36 1.12
C TYR A 296 -16.79 -1.12 0.79
N GLY A 297 -17.56 -1.98 1.44
CA GLY A 297 -17.51 -3.43 1.21
C GLY A 297 -16.66 -4.15 2.25
N ASP A 298 -16.19 -5.34 1.90
CA ASP A 298 -15.37 -6.17 2.78
C ASP A 298 -13.97 -5.58 2.98
N PHE A 299 -13.51 -5.59 4.23
CA PHE A 299 -12.20 -5.12 4.63
C PHE A 299 -11.58 -6.10 5.61
N ASN A 300 -10.66 -6.94 5.14
CA ASN A 300 -10.00 -7.96 5.94
C ASN A 300 -8.64 -7.45 6.41
N PHE A 301 -8.52 -7.16 7.70
CA PHE A 301 -7.32 -6.63 8.34
C PHE A 301 -6.87 -7.59 9.44
N VAL A 302 -5.92 -8.46 9.11
CA VAL A 302 -5.64 -9.66 9.91
C VAL A 302 -4.16 -9.81 10.21
N ASN A 303 -3.79 -10.05 11.47
CA ASN A 303 -2.40 -10.32 11.88
C ASN A 303 -1.37 -9.22 11.54
N ASN A 304 -1.80 -7.96 11.51
CA ASN A 304 -0.89 -6.83 11.29
C ASN A 304 -0.31 -6.32 12.61
N VAL A 305 0.82 -5.63 12.54
CA VAL A 305 1.43 -4.91 13.65
C VAL A 305 1.32 -3.41 13.40
N ILE A 306 0.85 -2.66 14.39
CA ILE A 306 0.72 -1.20 14.34
C ILE A 306 1.55 -0.61 15.49
N PHE A 307 2.43 0.34 15.17
CA PHE A 307 3.33 0.95 16.14
C PHE A 307 3.34 2.48 16.05
N ASN A 308 3.31 3.13 17.22
CA ASN A 308 3.65 4.54 17.40
C ASN A 308 2.83 5.55 16.56
N TRP A 309 1.50 5.47 16.62
CA TRP A 309 0.59 6.46 16.03
C TRP A 309 0.29 7.61 16.99
N TRP A 310 -0.16 8.77 16.50
CA TRP A 310 -0.49 9.91 17.34
C TRP A 310 -1.99 10.08 17.57
N ASN A 311 -2.75 10.37 16.50
CA ASN A 311 -4.15 10.78 16.60
C ASN A 311 -5.11 9.93 15.75
N ARG A 312 -4.60 9.07 14.85
CA ARG A 312 -5.42 8.07 14.14
C ARG A 312 -4.75 6.70 14.01
N SER A 313 -5.45 5.65 14.45
CA SER A 313 -5.15 4.24 14.20
C SER A 313 -5.87 3.75 12.93
N LEU A 314 -6.71 2.72 13.02
CA LEU A 314 -7.59 2.30 11.93
C LEU A 314 -8.86 3.17 11.90
N ASP A 315 -9.18 3.77 10.76
CA ASP A 315 -10.38 4.60 10.61
C ASP A 315 -10.93 4.67 9.20
N GLY A 316 -12.16 5.15 9.01
CA GLY A 316 -12.75 5.35 7.68
C GLY A 316 -13.86 4.37 7.35
N GLY A 317 -13.98 4.04 6.07
CA GLY A 317 -15.13 3.31 5.52
C GLY A 317 -16.40 4.17 5.47
N ASP A 318 -17.53 3.51 5.32
CA ASP A 318 -18.87 4.10 5.35
C ASP A 318 -19.90 3.10 5.88
N TYR A 319 -21.18 3.49 5.85
CA TYR A 319 -22.31 2.67 6.27
C TYR A 319 -22.47 1.32 5.55
N ARG A 320 -21.78 1.11 4.42
CA ARG A 320 -21.80 -0.13 3.63
C ARG A 320 -20.58 -1.02 3.89
N SER A 321 -19.67 -0.59 4.77
CA SER A 321 -18.44 -1.32 5.07
C SER A 321 -18.69 -2.54 5.97
N MET A 322 -17.90 -3.58 5.76
CA MET A 322 -17.94 -4.88 6.44
C MET A 322 -16.52 -5.22 6.93
N PHE A 323 -16.23 -4.87 8.17
CA PHE A 323 -14.88 -4.95 8.73
C PHE A 323 -14.63 -6.31 9.39
N ASN A 324 -13.56 -6.99 8.99
CA ASN A 324 -12.99 -8.15 9.68
C ASN A 324 -11.62 -7.72 10.26
N ILE A 325 -11.57 -7.37 11.54
CA ILE A 325 -10.36 -6.90 12.22
C ILE A 325 -9.93 -7.95 13.24
N ILE A 326 -8.99 -8.81 12.85
CA ILE A 326 -8.72 -10.09 13.54
C ILE A 326 -7.26 -10.19 13.94
N ASN A 327 -6.99 -10.44 15.22
CA ASN A 327 -5.68 -10.83 15.74
C ASN A 327 -4.53 -9.91 15.32
N ASN A 328 -4.76 -8.59 15.25
CA ASN A 328 -3.71 -7.60 15.03
C ASN A 328 -3.06 -7.22 16.37
N TYR A 329 -1.82 -6.73 16.31
CA TYR A 329 -1.05 -6.28 17.47
C TYR A 329 -0.85 -4.76 17.42
N PHE A 330 -1.45 -4.04 18.37
CA PHE A 330 -1.36 -2.59 18.50
C PHE A 330 -0.40 -2.23 19.63
N LYS A 331 0.70 -1.57 19.29
CA LYS A 331 1.74 -1.13 20.24
C LYS A 331 1.86 0.40 20.27
N PRO A 332 1.27 1.07 21.27
CA PRO A 332 1.51 2.50 21.49
C PRO A 332 3.01 2.79 21.61
N GLY A 333 3.45 3.91 21.03
CA GLY A 333 4.86 4.32 21.07
C GLY A 333 5.03 5.71 21.69
N PRO A 334 6.25 6.28 21.65
CA PRO A 334 6.57 7.56 22.28
C PRO A 334 5.74 8.77 21.82
N ILE A 335 5.18 8.78 20.60
CA ILE A 335 4.27 9.83 20.15
C ILE A 335 2.82 9.59 20.59
N THR A 336 2.45 8.34 20.87
CA THR A 336 1.08 7.98 21.24
C THR A 336 0.72 8.59 22.60
N PRO A 337 -0.33 9.42 22.70
CA PRO A 337 -0.73 10.01 23.97
C PRO A 337 -1.03 8.91 25.00
N ASN A 338 -0.50 9.03 26.22
CA ASN A 338 -0.63 8.00 27.26
C ASN A 338 -1.99 8.04 27.97
N ASP A 339 -2.61 9.20 28.01
CA ASP A 339 -3.78 9.56 28.82
C ASP A 339 -5.06 9.74 27.99
N GLN A 340 -5.04 9.34 26.71
CA GLN A 340 -6.15 9.55 25.78
C GLN A 340 -6.65 8.24 25.18
N PRO A 341 -7.96 8.11 24.88
CA PRO A 341 -8.53 6.90 24.31
C PRO A 341 -7.90 6.41 23.00
N ILE A 342 -7.29 7.31 22.23
CA ILE A 342 -6.56 6.98 21.00
C ILE A 342 -5.47 5.93 21.23
N ARG A 343 -4.92 5.82 22.45
CA ARG A 343 -3.91 4.83 22.82
C ARG A 343 -4.37 3.38 22.60
N TYR A 344 -5.65 3.10 22.77
CA TYR A 344 -6.20 1.75 22.70
C TYR A 344 -7.29 1.63 21.63
N ARG A 345 -7.40 2.61 20.73
CA ARG A 345 -8.38 2.57 19.64
C ARG A 345 -7.96 1.56 18.57
N ILE A 346 -8.75 0.51 18.42
CA ILE A 346 -8.64 -0.48 17.35
C ILE A 346 -9.24 0.07 16.07
N LEU A 347 -10.47 0.60 16.11
CA LEU A 347 -11.22 1.04 14.93
C LEU A 347 -12.08 2.29 15.24
N LYS A 348 -12.09 3.23 14.31
CA LYS A 348 -13.10 4.30 14.21
C LYS A 348 -13.87 4.18 12.88
N PRO A 349 -15.07 3.56 12.87
CA PRO A 349 -15.89 3.51 11.67
C PRO A 349 -16.53 4.86 11.39
N GLU A 350 -16.73 5.20 10.12
CA GLU A 350 -17.41 6.44 9.71
C GLU A 350 -18.84 6.16 9.24
N ALA A 351 -19.77 7.05 9.59
CA ALA A 351 -21.17 6.98 9.13
C ALA A 351 -21.36 7.55 7.70
N GLY A 352 -20.36 8.26 7.19
CA GLY A 352 -20.46 9.01 5.93
C GLY A 352 -21.53 10.10 6.00
N TYR A 353 -22.33 10.22 4.94
CA TYR A 353 -23.36 11.27 4.80
C TYR A 353 -24.78 10.83 5.23
N MET A 354 -24.91 9.67 5.89
CA MET A 354 -26.21 9.07 6.22
C MET A 354 -26.95 9.85 7.33
N ILE A 355 -28.25 10.07 7.12
CA ILE A 355 -29.18 10.63 8.11
C ILE A 355 -30.43 9.72 8.18
N PRO A 356 -30.77 9.14 9.36
CA PRO A 356 -29.99 9.15 10.59
C PRO A 356 -28.61 8.48 10.40
N LYS A 357 -27.67 8.78 11.30
CA LYS A 357 -26.32 8.22 11.24
C LYS A 357 -26.40 6.69 11.25
N THR A 358 -25.74 6.07 10.29
CA THR A 358 -25.63 4.62 10.13
C THR A 358 -24.19 4.30 9.83
N TYR A 359 -23.62 3.32 10.51
CA TYR A 359 -22.22 2.92 10.36
C TYR A 359 -22.10 1.58 9.65
N GLY A 360 -20.90 1.28 9.14
CA GLY A 360 -20.56 -0.06 8.68
C GLY A 360 -20.63 -1.07 9.82
N ARG A 361 -20.66 -2.35 9.48
CA ARG A 361 -20.73 -3.45 10.45
C ARG A 361 -19.34 -4.06 10.66
N ALA A 362 -19.02 -4.47 11.88
CA ALA A 362 -17.67 -4.93 12.23
C ALA A 362 -17.68 -6.24 13.04
N TYR A 363 -16.84 -7.18 12.64
CA TYR A 363 -16.32 -8.25 13.47
C TYR A 363 -14.90 -7.86 13.91
N VAL A 364 -14.74 -7.61 15.21
CA VAL A 364 -13.46 -7.20 15.81
C VAL A 364 -13.19 -8.13 16.98
N ASP A 365 -12.13 -8.92 16.87
CA ASP A 365 -11.86 -10.02 17.80
C ASP A 365 -10.38 -10.39 17.86
N GLY A 366 -9.93 -10.81 19.05
CA GLY A 366 -8.58 -11.31 19.32
C GLY A 366 -7.42 -10.33 19.07
N ASN A 367 -7.69 -9.04 18.86
CA ASN A 367 -6.64 -8.03 18.72
C ASN A 367 -5.99 -7.75 20.09
N TYR A 368 -4.68 -7.61 20.09
CA TYR A 368 -3.87 -7.33 21.27
C TYR A 368 -3.48 -5.86 21.32
N ILE A 369 -3.66 -5.20 22.48
CA ILE A 369 -3.28 -3.80 22.68
C ILE A 369 -2.27 -3.75 23.83
N ASP A 370 -1.01 -3.44 23.51
CA ASP A 370 0.06 -3.32 24.49
C ASP A 370 -0.26 -2.22 25.51
N GLY A 371 -0.22 -2.60 26.80
CA GLY A 371 -0.57 -1.74 27.92
C GLY A 371 -2.08 -1.49 28.13
N SER A 372 -2.98 -2.26 27.49
CA SER A 372 -4.43 -2.19 27.72
C SER A 372 -5.04 -3.59 27.87
N PRO A 373 -4.93 -4.22 29.05
CA PRO A 373 -5.44 -5.57 29.27
C PRO A 373 -6.97 -5.63 29.17
N GLU A 374 -7.69 -4.57 29.51
CA GLU A 374 -9.16 -4.56 29.42
C GLU A 374 -9.65 -4.63 27.96
N VAL A 375 -9.01 -3.87 27.06
CA VAL A 375 -9.35 -3.87 25.62
C VAL A 375 -8.82 -5.13 24.92
N THR A 376 -7.69 -5.67 25.39
CA THR A 376 -7.16 -6.94 24.88
C THR A 376 -8.09 -8.11 25.22
N ALA A 377 -8.65 -8.12 26.43
CA ALA A 377 -9.61 -9.14 26.85
C ALA A 377 -10.97 -9.01 26.15
N ASP A 378 -11.44 -7.78 25.89
CA ASP A 378 -12.62 -7.49 25.09
C ASP A 378 -12.39 -6.26 24.21
N ASN A 379 -12.19 -6.49 22.90
CA ASN A 379 -11.93 -5.44 21.93
C ASN A 379 -13.07 -4.41 21.83
N TRP A 380 -14.29 -4.74 22.28
CA TRP A 380 -15.44 -3.84 22.30
C TRP A 380 -15.49 -2.96 23.55
N ASN A 381 -14.67 -3.25 24.56
CA ASN A 381 -14.55 -2.46 25.78
C ASN A 381 -13.70 -1.20 25.56
N GLY A 382 -14.15 -0.30 24.68
CA GLY A 382 -13.46 0.96 24.37
C GLY A 382 -12.48 0.91 23.19
N GLY A 383 -12.23 -0.27 22.61
CA GLY A 383 -11.41 -0.40 21.40
C GLY A 383 -12.09 0.12 20.13
N ILE A 384 -13.43 0.13 20.09
CA ILE A 384 -14.22 0.73 19.02
C ILE A 384 -14.70 2.10 19.48
N GLN A 385 -14.31 3.15 18.76
CA GLN A 385 -14.59 4.53 19.17
C GLN A 385 -15.27 5.26 18.01
N LEU A 386 -16.41 5.89 18.29
CA LEU A 386 -17.16 6.68 17.31
C LEU A 386 -16.73 8.15 17.38
N GLU A 387 -17.31 8.97 16.51
CA GLU A 387 -17.24 10.43 16.61
C GLU A 387 -17.83 10.95 17.95
N ASP A 388 -17.66 12.24 18.24
CA ASP A 388 -18.06 12.81 19.53
C ASP A 388 -19.58 12.75 19.76
N MET A 389 -20.02 11.83 20.63
CA MET A 389 -21.41 11.63 21.04
C MET A 389 -21.49 11.14 22.49
N SER A 390 -22.67 11.16 23.11
CA SER A 390 -22.83 10.70 24.50
C SER A 390 -22.50 9.21 24.64
N ALA A 391 -22.20 8.76 25.85
CA ALA A 391 -21.93 7.34 26.13
C ALA A 391 -23.12 6.44 25.77
N GLU A 392 -24.35 6.91 26.05
CA GLU A 392 -25.59 6.19 25.74
C GLU A 392 -25.80 6.08 24.23
N GLN A 393 -25.59 7.17 23.49
CA GLN A 393 -25.68 7.15 22.02
C GLN A 393 -24.63 6.21 21.43
N THR A 394 -23.38 6.32 21.89
CA THR A 394 -22.28 5.45 21.47
C THR A 394 -22.65 3.98 21.65
N LYS A 395 -23.13 3.61 22.85
CA LYS A 395 -23.52 2.22 23.14
C LYS A 395 -24.56 1.69 22.17
N SER A 396 -25.61 2.46 21.87
CA SER A 396 -26.66 2.04 20.94
C SER A 396 -26.14 1.79 19.53
N TYR A 397 -25.21 2.63 19.04
CA TYR A 397 -24.58 2.40 17.74
C TYR A 397 -23.61 1.21 17.73
N LEU A 398 -22.85 1.00 18.81
CA LEU A 398 -21.95 -0.15 18.91
C LEU A 398 -22.71 -1.48 18.84
N GLU A 399 -23.91 -1.57 19.43
CA GLU A 399 -24.78 -2.75 19.32
C GLU A 399 -25.26 -3.01 17.88
N LEU A 400 -25.43 -1.97 17.06
CA LEU A 400 -25.79 -2.09 15.63
C LEU A 400 -24.59 -2.41 14.74
N ILE A 401 -23.40 -1.92 15.10
CA ILE A 401 -22.15 -2.17 14.37
C ILE A 401 -21.67 -3.60 14.58
N LYS A 402 -21.73 -4.10 15.82
CA LYS A 402 -21.13 -5.38 16.23
C LYS A 402 -21.74 -6.57 15.50
N GLN A 403 -20.87 -7.41 14.95
CA GLN A 403 -21.21 -8.73 14.42
C GLN A 403 -20.48 -9.81 15.23
N ASN A 404 -21.16 -10.94 15.46
CA ASN A 404 -20.62 -12.05 16.26
C ASN A 404 -19.84 -13.08 15.44
N LYS A 405 -19.78 -12.93 14.11
CA LYS A 405 -19.05 -13.79 13.18
C LYS A 405 -18.36 -12.93 12.13
N PRO A 406 -17.19 -13.37 11.61
CA PRO A 406 -16.55 -12.67 10.50
C PRO A 406 -17.43 -12.70 9.26
N PHE A 407 -17.32 -11.65 8.44
CA PHE A 407 -17.90 -11.62 7.09
C PHE A 407 -17.16 -12.59 6.16
N SER A 408 -17.75 -12.88 5.01
CA SER A 408 -17.08 -13.65 3.95
C SER A 408 -15.74 -13.02 3.60
N MET A 409 -14.69 -13.82 3.60
CA MET A 409 -13.32 -13.40 3.35
C MET A 409 -12.57 -14.52 2.61
N PRO A 410 -11.57 -14.17 1.79
CA PRO A 410 -10.73 -15.17 1.13
C PRO A 410 -9.98 -16.03 2.16
N LYS A 411 -9.51 -17.20 1.73
CA LYS A 411 -8.69 -18.07 2.56
C LYS A 411 -7.37 -17.35 2.88
N ILE A 412 -7.06 -17.24 4.17
CA ILE A 412 -5.82 -16.69 4.70
C ILE A 412 -5.38 -17.50 5.91
N THR A 413 -4.09 -17.52 6.18
CA THR A 413 -3.54 -18.11 7.40
C THR A 413 -3.68 -17.12 8.56
N ILE A 414 -4.40 -17.52 9.62
CA ILE A 414 -4.65 -16.68 10.80
C ILE A 414 -3.89 -17.23 12.01
N MET A 415 -3.05 -16.39 12.60
CA MET A 415 -2.30 -16.63 13.83
C MET A 415 -2.94 -15.89 15.00
N LYS A 416 -2.56 -16.20 16.25
CA LYS A 416 -2.88 -15.33 17.38
C LYS A 416 -2.12 -14.00 17.27
N ALA A 417 -2.60 -12.94 17.93
CA ALA A 417 -2.00 -11.61 17.80
C ALA A 417 -0.52 -11.56 18.22
N GLU A 418 -0.15 -12.24 19.31
CA GLU A 418 1.24 -12.30 19.78
C GLU A 418 2.14 -13.16 18.88
N GLU A 419 1.60 -14.24 18.30
CA GLU A 419 2.31 -15.04 17.29
C GLU A 419 2.51 -14.23 16.01
N ALA A 420 1.49 -13.48 15.59
CA ALA A 420 1.55 -12.56 14.47
C ALA A 420 2.60 -11.47 14.69
N TYR A 421 2.71 -10.92 15.91
CA TYR A 421 3.75 -9.95 16.24
C TYR A 421 5.16 -10.48 15.94
N GLU A 422 5.48 -11.69 16.42
CA GLU A 422 6.79 -12.29 16.14
C GLU A 422 6.96 -12.68 14.68
N PHE A 423 5.92 -13.22 14.03
CA PHE A 423 5.97 -13.55 12.62
C PHE A 423 6.26 -12.31 11.77
N VAL A 424 5.51 -11.23 11.97
CA VAL A 424 5.65 -9.98 11.21
C VAL A 424 7.05 -9.41 11.40
N LEU A 425 7.52 -9.23 12.64
CA LEU A 425 8.83 -8.62 12.87
C LEU A 425 10.01 -9.46 12.37
N ASN A 426 9.81 -10.78 12.20
CA ASN A 426 10.80 -11.65 11.60
C ASN A 426 10.74 -11.66 10.07
N ASN A 427 9.58 -11.45 9.44
CA ASN A 427 9.38 -11.70 8.01
C ASN A 427 8.96 -10.48 7.16
N VAL A 428 8.47 -9.39 7.74
CA VAL A 428 7.95 -8.22 7.00
C VAL A 428 9.00 -7.42 6.22
N GLY A 429 8.59 -6.75 5.15
CA GLY A 429 9.41 -5.84 4.36
C GLY A 429 10.17 -6.50 3.21
N ALA A 430 10.99 -5.72 2.53
CA ALA A 430 11.91 -6.20 1.48
C ALA A 430 13.04 -7.03 2.11
N THR A 431 12.74 -8.31 2.34
CA THR A 431 13.63 -9.28 3.01
C THR A 431 14.68 -9.90 2.10
N LEU A 432 14.45 -9.91 0.78
CA LEU A 432 15.37 -10.43 -0.21
C LEU A 432 15.82 -9.33 -1.16
N PRO A 433 17.11 -9.32 -1.57
CA PRO A 433 18.18 -10.24 -1.18
C PRO A 433 18.62 -10.14 0.30
N LYS A 434 18.34 -9.02 0.96
CA LYS A 434 18.45 -8.81 2.42
C LYS A 434 17.60 -7.60 2.81
N ARG A 435 17.27 -7.40 4.09
CA ARG A 435 16.73 -6.11 4.59
C ARG A 435 17.79 -5.01 4.55
N ASP A 436 17.36 -3.76 4.38
CA ASP A 436 18.23 -2.59 4.48
C ASP A 436 18.25 -1.99 5.90
N ALA A 437 19.15 -1.03 6.12
CA ALA A 437 19.32 -0.39 7.43
C ALA A 437 18.08 0.35 7.94
N VAL A 438 17.18 0.78 7.04
CA VAL A 438 15.94 1.45 7.45
C VAL A 438 14.94 0.43 7.99
N ASP A 439 14.72 -0.67 7.28
CA ASP A 439 13.81 -1.73 7.76
C ASP A 439 14.30 -2.34 9.08
N GLU A 440 15.62 -2.58 9.19
CA GLU A 440 16.23 -3.07 10.43
C GLU A 440 16.03 -2.10 11.61
N ARG A 441 16.20 -0.80 11.36
CA ARG A 441 15.93 0.25 12.36
C ARG A 441 14.47 0.22 12.80
N ILE A 442 13.52 0.23 11.86
CA ILE A 442 12.09 0.21 12.18
C ILE A 442 11.73 -1.01 13.02
N ILE A 443 12.18 -2.21 12.63
CA ILE A 443 11.93 -3.44 13.38
C ILE A 443 12.51 -3.34 14.80
N LYS A 444 13.73 -2.83 14.95
CA LYS A 444 14.35 -2.60 16.26
C LYS A 444 13.55 -1.61 17.11
N GLN A 445 13.04 -0.53 16.53
CA GLN A 445 12.21 0.45 17.23
C GLN A 445 10.90 -0.18 17.70
N VAL A 446 10.23 -0.97 16.86
CA VAL A 446 9.00 -1.68 17.24
C VAL A 446 9.26 -2.70 18.36
N ARG A 447 10.36 -3.45 18.29
CA ARG A 447 10.74 -4.40 19.35
C ARG A 447 11.02 -3.70 20.68
N THR A 448 11.84 -2.65 20.65
CA THR A 448 12.33 -1.99 21.88
C THR A 448 11.42 -0.89 22.42
N GLY A 449 10.50 -0.36 21.61
CA GLY A 449 9.70 0.84 21.93
C GLY A 449 10.51 2.14 21.97
N LYS A 450 11.79 2.12 21.53
CA LYS A 450 12.70 3.27 21.58
C LYS A 450 12.98 3.78 20.17
N ILE A 451 12.81 5.08 19.96
CA ILE A 451 13.08 5.73 18.67
C ILE A 451 14.56 6.04 18.54
N GLU A 452 15.10 5.77 17.35
CA GLU A 452 16.47 6.09 16.96
C GLU A 452 16.45 7.27 15.99
N ALA A 453 16.91 8.42 16.44
CA ALA A 453 16.98 9.66 15.67
C ALA A 453 18.33 10.35 15.90
N LYS A 454 18.72 11.22 14.97
CA LYS A 454 19.93 12.06 15.06
C LYS A 454 19.59 13.44 15.62
N ASP A 455 20.31 13.88 16.65
CA ASP A 455 20.13 15.21 17.26
C ASP A 455 20.52 16.36 16.33
N GLY A 456 19.97 17.56 16.60
CA GLY A 456 20.32 18.79 15.89
C GLY A 456 19.74 18.90 14.48
N LEU A 457 18.70 18.11 14.18
CA LEU A 457 18.02 18.08 12.88
C LEU A 457 16.57 18.56 12.99
N GLU A 458 16.29 19.47 13.92
CA GLU A 458 15.04 20.23 13.94
C GLU A 458 14.87 20.93 12.59
N ASN A 459 13.74 20.66 11.91
CA ASN A 459 13.56 21.09 10.54
C ASN A 459 12.49 22.18 10.41
N ALA A 460 12.85 23.26 9.70
CA ALA A 460 11.97 24.38 9.36
C ALA A 460 11.34 24.25 7.96
N ILE A 461 11.68 23.21 7.18
CA ILE A 461 11.09 22.98 5.85
C ILE A 461 9.56 22.97 5.96
N GLY A 462 8.92 23.75 5.10
CA GLY A 462 7.47 23.80 4.97
C GLY A 462 6.76 24.71 5.98
N ALA A 463 7.49 25.33 6.91
CA ALA A 463 6.93 26.22 7.93
C ALA A 463 6.28 27.48 7.32
N GLU A 464 6.69 27.88 6.12
CA GLU A 464 6.10 28.97 5.34
C GLU A 464 4.76 28.61 4.70
N PHE A 465 4.48 27.31 4.50
CA PHE A 465 3.29 26.84 3.81
C PHE A 465 2.18 26.40 4.76
N ILE A 466 2.53 25.97 5.98
CA ILE A 466 1.56 25.47 6.96
C ILE A 466 2.04 25.67 8.41
N LYS A 467 1.10 25.91 9.32
CA LYS A 467 1.38 25.88 10.76
C LYS A 467 1.53 24.43 11.23
N ARG A 468 2.70 24.06 11.76
CA ARG A 468 2.95 22.72 12.33
C ARG A 468 2.01 22.41 13.48
N ARG A 469 1.51 21.17 13.53
CA ARG A 469 0.71 20.64 14.65
C ARG A 469 1.57 20.00 15.73
N LEU A 470 2.67 19.36 15.33
CA LEU A 470 3.63 18.75 16.23
C LEU A 470 4.83 19.68 16.48
N PRO A 471 5.45 19.60 17.68
CA PRO A 471 6.72 20.28 17.98
C PRO A 471 7.82 19.96 16.95
N ALA A 472 8.82 20.83 16.85
CA ALA A 472 9.93 20.66 15.91
C ALA A 472 10.78 19.41 16.17
N ASP A 473 10.79 18.91 17.41
CA ASP A 473 11.51 17.73 17.86
C ASP A 473 10.67 16.44 17.83
N SER A 474 9.51 16.44 17.16
CA SER A 474 8.64 15.25 17.02
C SER A 474 9.35 14.04 16.40
N TYR A 475 10.41 14.28 15.63
CA TYR A 475 11.25 13.24 15.01
C TYR A 475 11.94 12.36 16.05
N LYS A 476 12.22 12.89 17.26
CA LYS A 476 12.74 12.10 18.39
C LYS A 476 11.71 11.13 18.97
N LYS A 477 10.44 11.29 18.56
CA LYS A 477 9.31 10.41 18.89
C LYS A 477 8.82 9.62 17.66
N GLY A 478 9.58 9.58 16.58
CA GLY A 478 9.31 8.76 15.39
C GLY A 478 8.63 9.51 14.24
N ILE A 479 8.07 10.70 14.48
CA ILE A 479 7.37 11.45 13.44
C ILE A 479 8.32 12.44 12.77
N ILE A 480 8.88 12.02 11.64
CA ILE A 480 9.91 12.73 10.89
C ILE A 480 9.31 13.69 9.85
N THR A 481 10.13 14.64 9.41
CA THR A 481 9.84 15.59 8.31
C THR A 481 10.90 15.54 7.22
N ASN A 482 12.01 14.84 7.47
CA ASN A 482 13.05 14.61 6.47
C ASN A 482 13.77 13.30 6.78
N PRO A 483 14.07 12.45 5.78
CA PRO A 483 14.78 11.18 5.99
C PRO A 483 16.11 11.30 6.75
N ASN A 484 16.81 12.43 6.65
CA ASN A 484 18.09 12.65 7.34
C ASN A 484 17.97 12.57 8.86
N GLN A 485 16.79 12.86 9.43
CA GLN A 485 16.52 12.79 10.87
C GLN A 485 16.71 11.39 11.45
N VAL A 486 16.65 10.36 10.61
CA VAL A 486 16.74 8.96 11.02
C VAL A 486 17.87 8.20 10.33
N GLY A 487 18.65 8.86 9.47
CA GLY A 487 19.80 8.23 8.81
C GLY A 487 19.94 8.57 7.34
N GLY A 488 18.84 8.91 6.66
CA GLY A 488 18.79 9.09 5.21
C GLY A 488 18.75 7.77 4.45
N TYR A 489 19.03 7.84 3.14
CA TYR A 489 19.09 6.66 2.28
C TYR A 489 20.32 5.79 2.59
N PRO A 490 20.17 4.46 2.68
CA PRO A 490 21.29 3.55 2.79
C PRO A 490 22.18 3.54 1.54
N ASP A 491 23.44 3.15 1.70
CA ASP A 491 24.30 2.76 0.59
C ASP A 491 24.00 1.31 0.19
N TYR A 492 23.83 1.06 -1.11
CA TYR A 492 23.56 -0.27 -1.66
C TYR A 492 24.76 -0.77 -2.44
N LYS A 493 25.15 -2.02 -2.21
CA LYS A 493 26.23 -2.70 -2.92
C LYS A 493 25.74 -4.02 -3.49
N GLY A 494 26.23 -4.37 -4.66
CA GLY A 494 25.89 -5.63 -5.31
C GLY A 494 26.61 -5.77 -6.63
N LYS A 495 26.90 -7.01 -7.00
CA LYS A 495 27.56 -7.35 -8.25
C LYS A 495 26.55 -8.03 -9.16
N ALA A 496 26.40 -7.49 -10.37
CA ALA A 496 25.60 -8.11 -11.40
C ALA A 496 26.00 -9.58 -11.61
N TYR A 497 25.00 -10.45 -11.74
CA TYR A 497 25.21 -11.84 -12.12
C TYR A 497 25.42 -11.94 -13.64
N LYS A 498 26.02 -13.06 -14.06
CA LYS A 498 26.15 -13.36 -15.49
C LYS A 498 24.85 -13.99 -15.97
N ASP A 499 24.32 -13.42 -17.05
CA ASP A 499 23.12 -13.82 -17.78
C ASP A 499 23.47 -13.54 -19.25
N SER A 500 23.70 -14.60 -20.03
CA SER A 500 24.36 -14.48 -21.34
C SER A 500 23.39 -14.17 -22.48
N ASP A 501 22.10 -14.48 -22.33
CA ASP A 501 21.04 -14.18 -23.30
C ASP A 501 20.06 -13.09 -22.85
N ASN A 502 20.22 -12.57 -21.62
CA ASN A 502 19.44 -11.48 -21.02
C ASN A 502 17.97 -11.84 -20.81
N ASP A 503 17.72 -13.09 -20.39
CA ASP A 503 16.38 -13.61 -20.10
C ASP A 503 15.97 -13.43 -18.63
N GLY A 504 16.87 -12.88 -17.80
CA GLY A 504 16.63 -12.62 -16.39
C GLY A 504 17.00 -13.76 -15.44
N ILE A 505 17.40 -14.92 -15.98
CA ILE A 505 17.85 -16.08 -15.24
C ILE A 505 19.40 -16.10 -15.27
N PRO A 506 20.07 -16.25 -14.12
CA PRO A 506 21.53 -16.35 -14.12
C PRO A 506 22.04 -17.64 -14.78
N ASP A 507 23.11 -17.55 -15.59
CA ASP A 507 23.81 -18.68 -16.25
C ASP A 507 24.01 -19.90 -15.32
N ALA A 508 24.32 -19.61 -14.04
CA ALA A 508 24.62 -20.61 -13.03
C ALA A 508 23.37 -21.40 -12.61
N TRP A 509 22.22 -20.72 -12.52
CA TRP A 509 20.95 -21.36 -12.19
C TRP A 509 20.46 -22.22 -13.35
N GLU A 510 20.56 -21.71 -14.58
CA GLU A 510 20.20 -22.46 -15.78
C GLU A 510 21.00 -23.76 -15.91
N LYS A 511 22.33 -23.70 -15.79
CA LYS A 511 23.21 -24.88 -15.82
C LYS A 511 22.87 -25.89 -14.73
N LYS A 512 22.50 -25.42 -13.53
CA LYS A 512 22.10 -26.29 -12.41
C LYS A 512 20.82 -27.09 -12.75
N TYR A 513 19.88 -26.46 -13.45
CA TYR A 513 18.59 -27.08 -13.76
C TYR A 513 18.47 -27.65 -15.18
N GLY A 514 19.49 -27.48 -16.02
CA GLY A 514 19.54 -28.03 -17.37
C GLY A 514 18.85 -27.17 -18.43
N LEU A 515 18.70 -25.87 -18.17
CA LEU A 515 18.30 -24.86 -19.17
C LEU A 515 19.52 -24.43 -19.99
N ASN A 516 19.28 -23.68 -21.07
CA ASN A 516 20.32 -23.24 -21.99
C ASN A 516 20.63 -21.74 -21.83
N PRO A 517 21.80 -21.37 -21.28
CA PRO A 517 22.21 -19.97 -21.08
C PRO A 517 22.38 -19.10 -22.32
N ASN A 518 22.02 -19.59 -23.50
CA ASN A 518 22.07 -18.85 -24.74
C ASN A 518 20.74 -18.94 -25.52
N ASP A 519 19.64 -19.36 -24.88
CA ASP A 519 18.28 -19.42 -25.43
C ASP A 519 17.26 -18.76 -24.50
N ALA A 520 17.14 -17.43 -24.62
CA ALA A 520 16.18 -16.64 -23.83
C ALA A 520 14.71 -17.05 -23.99
N SER A 521 14.37 -17.91 -24.96
CA SER A 521 13.01 -18.40 -25.12
C SER A 521 12.63 -19.42 -24.05
N ASP A 522 13.59 -20.05 -23.37
CA ASP A 522 13.31 -21.07 -22.37
C ASP A 522 12.88 -20.49 -21.01
N ALA A 523 13.20 -19.23 -20.70
CA ALA A 523 12.74 -18.50 -19.52
C ALA A 523 11.22 -18.55 -19.33
N ASN A 524 10.48 -18.36 -20.44
CA ASN A 524 9.02 -18.35 -20.46
C ASN A 524 8.40 -19.74 -20.69
N LYS A 525 9.19 -20.79 -20.89
CA LYS A 525 8.69 -22.17 -20.92
C LYS A 525 8.36 -22.63 -19.50
N ASP A 526 7.56 -23.68 -19.41
CA ASP A 526 7.26 -24.38 -18.17
C ASP A 526 7.83 -25.80 -18.25
N ALA A 527 9.05 -26.00 -17.74
CA ALA A 527 9.78 -27.25 -17.91
C ALA A 527 9.12 -28.47 -17.25
N ASN A 528 8.35 -28.28 -16.18
CA ASN A 528 7.68 -29.37 -15.43
C ASN A 528 6.15 -29.40 -15.64
N GLY A 529 5.57 -28.40 -16.30
CA GLY A 529 4.14 -28.32 -16.57
C GLY A 529 3.30 -28.08 -15.31
N ASP A 530 3.82 -27.34 -14.32
CA ASP A 530 3.10 -27.00 -13.08
C ASP A 530 2.37 -25.65 -13.13
N GLY A 531 2.53 -24.88 -14.20
CA GLY A 531 1.89 -23.60 -14.47
C GLY A 531 2.76 -22.37 -14.23
N TYR A 532 3.90 -22.49 -13.54
CA TYR A 532 4.87 -21.39 -13.44
C TYR A 532 5.89 -21.45 -14.58
N THR A 533 6.32 -20.30 -15.10
CA THR A 533 7.44 -20.23 -16.04
C THR A 533 8.77 -20.58 -15.38
N ASN A 534 9.80 -20.92 -16.15
CA ASN A 534 11.15 -21.16 -15.64
C ASN A 534 11.71 -19.92 -14.92
N LEU A 535 11.42 -18.71 -15.42
CA LEU A 535 11.76 -17.46 -14.76
C LEU A 535 11.06 -17.32 -13.39
N GLU A 536 9.76 -17.62 -13.32
CA GLU A 536 9.03 -17.63 -12.04
C GLU A 536 9.57 -18.66 -11.07
N LYS A 537 9.97 -19.84 -11.57
CA LYS A 537 10.60 -20.86 -10.73
C LYS A 537 11.92 -20.35 -10.15
N TYR A 538 12.73 -19.64 -10.93
CA TYR A 538 13.95 -19.01 -10.44
C TYR A 538 13.65 -18.03 -9.30
N PHE A 539 12.82 -17.00 -9.53
CA PHE A 539 12.63 -15.95 -8.53
C PHE A 539 11.69 -16.31 -7.38
N ASN A 540 11.01 -17.47 -7.44
CA ASN A 540 10.25 -18.05 -6.35
C ASN A 540 10.98 -19.22 -5.67
N GLY A 541 12.20 -19.58 -6.09
CA GLY A 541 12.94 -20.70 -5.49
C GLY A 541 12.26 -22.05 -5.62
N ILE A 542 11.53 -22.27 -6.73
CA ILE A 542 10.87 -23.54 -7.06
C ILE A 542 11.86 -24.41 -7.84
N ASP A 543 11.91 -25.72 -7.53
CA ASP A 543 12.71 -26.68 -8.31
C ASP A 543 12.04 -26.99 -9.66
N PRO A 544 12.63 -26.60 -10.81
CA PRO A 544 12.09 -26.89 -12.14
C PRO A 544 12.04 -28.38 -12.51
N LYS A 545 12.66 -29.27 -11.73
CA LYS A 545 12.63 -30.72 -11.95
C LYS A 545 11.51 -31.43 -11.19
N SER A 546 10.85 -30.73 -10.26
CA SER A 546 9.76 -31.30 -9.45
C SER A 546 8.45 -30.63 -9.79
N LYS A 547 7.43 -31.42 -10.18
CA LYS A 547 6.09 -30.91 -10.47
C LYS A 547 5.26 -30.81 -9.18
N THR A 548 4.68 -29.63 -8.94
CA THR A 548 3.77 -29.38 -7.81
C THR A 548 2.36 -29.08 -8.33
N ASP A 549 1.34 -29.58 -7.66
CA ASP A 549 -0.05 -29.23 -7.97
C ASP A 549 -0.46 -27.97 -7.20
N TRP A 550 -0.25 -26.80 -7.80
CA TRP A 550 -0.52 -25.51 -7.16
C TRP A 550 -2.01 -25.18 -7.01
N THR A 551 -2.91 -25.98 -7.58
CA THR A 551 -4.36 -25.85 -7.37
C THR A 551 -4.77 -26.31 -5.96
N LYS A 552 -3.93 -27.14 -5.33
CA LYS A 552 -4.11 -27.63 -3.97
C LYS A 552 -3.58 -26.63 -2.95
N SER A 553 -4.48 -26.14 -2.11
CA SER A 553 -4.17 -25.08 -1.15
C SER A 553 -3.08 -25.45 -0.13
N GLU A 554 -2.89 -26.72 0.17
CA GLU A 554 -1.83 -27.24 1.05
C GLU A 554 -0.42 -27.10 0.45
N ASN A 555 -0.31 -26.96 -0.87
CA ASN A 555 0.96 -26.74 -1.55
C ASN A 555 1.32 -25.24 -1.59
N ASN A 556 0.36 -24.34 -1.37
CA ASN A 556 0.56 -22.90 -1.40
C ASN A 556 1.28 -22.39 -0.14
N THR A 557 2.58 -22.63 -0.09
CA THR A 557 3.47 -22.19 0.99
C THR A 557 4.57 -21.30 0.45
N ASP A 558 5.00 -20.31 1.24
CA ASP A 558 6.09 -19.42 0.82
C ASP A 558 7.42 -20.19 0.73
N THR A 559 7.82 -20.50 -0.50
CA THR A 559 9.06 -21.22 -0.83
C THR A 559 10.31 -20.39 -0.53
N LEU A 560 10.19 -19.07 -0.38
CA LEU A 560 11.29 -18.17 -0.07
C LEU A 560 11.47 -17.92 1.43
N ALA A 561 10.53 -18.34 2.29
CA ALA A 561 10.53 -18.02 3.73
C ALA A 561 11.80 -18.47 4.48
N LYS A 562 12.51 -19.49 3.98
CA LYS A 562 13.78 -19.98 4.56
C LYS A 562 14.99 -19.72 3.66
N SER A 563 14.79 -19.01 2.55
CA SER A 563 15.86 -18.70 1.60
C SER A 563 16.82 -17.67 2.19
N LYS A 564 18.10 -17.85 1.90
CA LYS A 564 19.16 -16.85 2.18
C LYS A 564 19.56 -16.07 0.93
N GLY A 565 18.88 -16.29 -0.19
CA GLY A 565 19.15 -15.72 -1.51
C GLY A 565 18.85 -16.70 -2.64
N LEU A 566 18.59 -16.19 -3.85
CA LEU A 566 18.15 -17.01 -5.00
C LEU A 566 19.23 -17.90 -5.63
N LEU A 567 20.51 -17.62 -5.38
CA LEU A 567 21.66 -18.31 -6.00
C LEU A 567 22.45 -19.19 -5.02
N GLN A 568 21.95 -19.42 -3.82
CA GLN A 568 22.62 -20.25 -2.80
C GLN A 568 22.33 -21.74 -2.96
#